data_AF-I3DIP8-F1
#
_entry.id   AF-I3DIP8-F1
#
_cell.length_a   1.000
_cell.length_b   1.000
_cell.length_c   1.000
_cell.angle_alpha   90.00
_cell.angle_beta   90.00
_cell.angle_gamma   90.00
#
_symmetry.space_group_name_H-M   'P 1'
#
loop_
_entity.id
_entity.type
_entity.pdbx_description
1 polymer ?
#
loop_
_entity_poly.entity_id
_entity_poly.type
_entity_poly.pdbx_seq_one_letter_code
_entity_poly.pdbx_strand_id
1 'polypeptide(L)'
;MKCNAIEKPLMQEISIEQIFNLDLPLTNEKDGAVFAHKFKGDLVAMTTSLIVAKYFDKEHKNVIRAIKDLDCSDDFRRLNFQPSYYQNEQNKRQPMYRMTRDGFMFLVMGFTGKKAAKFKLGLSYRERESRLKDTALFFWAKQQRKAA
;
A
#
# COMPACT_ATOMS: atom_id res chain seq x y z
N MET A 1 30.28 0.56 -40.16
CA MET A 1 28.88 0.14 -39.97
C MET A 1 28.44 0.55 -38.57
N LYS A 2 27.39 1.36 -38.51
CA LYS A 2 26.75 1.83 -37.27
C LYS A 2 25.88 0.70 -36.72
N CYS A 3 25.91 0.48 -35.41
CA CYS A 3 24.73 0.16 -34.61
C CYS A 3 24.88 0.88 -33.27
N ASN A 4 24.29 2.08 -33.25
CA ASN A 4 23.99 2.86 -32.05
C ASN A 4 22.87 2.21 -31.24
N ALA A 5 22.79 2.66 -29.98
CA ALA A 5 21.72 2.48 -29.01
C ALA A 5 21.69 1.07 -28.37
N ILE A 6 21.62 0.94 -27.06
CA ILE A 6 20.71 1.69 -26.18
C ILE A 6 21.49 2.20 -24.96
N GLU A 7 21.74 3.52 -24.92
CA GLU A 7 22.00 4.22 -23.67
C GLU A 7 20.87 3.90 -22.71
N LYS A 8 21.22 3.27 -21.59
CA LYS A 8 20.32 2.98 -20.47
C LYS A 8 19.65 4.30 -20.08
N PRO A 9 18.33 4.48 -20.28
CA PRO A 9 17.72 5.77 -19.99
C PRO A 9 17.78 6.01 -18.48
N LEU A 10 18.43 7.11 -18.15
CA LEU A 10 18.39 7.77 -16.85
C LEU A 10 16.92 8.12 -16.56
N MET A 11 16.19 7.24 -15.86
CA MET A 11 14.94 7.62 -15.21
C MET A 11 15.10 7.48 -13.71
N GLN A 12 15.51 8.60 -13.12
CA GLN A 12 15.04 9.00 -11.80
C GLN A 12 13.51 9.03 -11.85
N GLU A 13 12.84 7.94 -11.50
CA GLU A 13 11.46 7.99 -11.02
C GLU A 13 11.39 7.16 -9.75
N ILE A 14 11.09 7.84 -8.64
CA ILE A 14 10.80 7.28 -7.32
C ILE A 14 9.86 6.08 -7.51
N SER A 15 10.39 4.88 -7.29
CA SER A 15 9.74 3.63 -7.64
C SER A 15 8.40 3.51 -6.93
N ILE A 16 7.34 3.30 -7.72
CA ILE A 16 5.98 2.94 -7.28
C ILE A 16 5.99 1.67 -6.39
N GLU A 17 7.10 0.94 -6.35
CA GLU A 17 7.36 -0.18 -5.46
C GLU A 17 7.47 0.18 -3.97
N GLN A 18 7.69 1.45 -3.62
CA GLN A 18 8.01 1.87 -2.24
C GLN A 18 6.84 2.00 -1.27
N ILE A 19 5.60 1.60 -1.62
CA ILE A 19 4.49 1.65 -0.64
C ILE A 19 4.13 0.26 -0.09
N PHE A 20 4.41 -0.83 -0.81
CA PHE A 20 4.03 -2.19 -0.35
C PHE A 20 4.97 -3.31 -0.80
N ASN A 21 6.23 -3.05 -1.17
CA ASN A 21 7.22 -4.13 -1.04
C ASN A 21 7.44 -4.38 0.46
N LEU A 22 7.57 -5.65 0.81
CA LEU A 22 7.82 -6.14 2.18
C LEU A 22 9.16 -5.63 2.78
N ASP A 23 9.86 -4.75 2.07
CA ASP A 23 11.21 -4.25 2.36
C ASP A 23 11.24 -2.73 2.69
N LEU A 24 10.09 -2.09 2.94
CA LEU A 24 10.11 -0.84 3.71
C LEU A 24 10.56 -1.18 5.13
N PRO A 25 11.53 -0.46 5.72
CA PRO A 25 11.91 -0.72 7.10
C PRO A 25 10.66 -0.58 7.96
N LEU A 26 10.28 -1.67 8.62
CA LEU A 26 9.31 -1.63 9.71
C LEU A 26 9.88 -0.63 10.70
N THR A 27 9.18 0.49 10.80
CA THR A 27 9.64 1.66 11.51
C THR A 27 8.71 1.90 12.68
N ASN A 28 9.15 2.72 13.63
CA ASN A 28 8.33 3.08 14.76
C ASN A 28 7.09 3.84 14.28
N GLU A 29 5.96 3.71 14.99
CA GLU A 29 4.71 4.39 14.64
C GLU A 29 4.85 5.92 14.46
N LYS A 30 5.83 6.53 15.14
CA LYS A 30 6.11 7.97 15.10
C LYS A 30 6.90 8.41 13.87
N ASP A 31 7.72 7.52 13.30
CA ASP A 31 8.80 7.91 12.37
C ASP A 31 8.70 7.28 10.98
N GLY A 32 7.83 6.29 10.76
CA GLY A 32 7.79 5.70 9.42
C GLY A 32 6.48 5.12 8.94
N ALA A 33 6.54 4.78 7.65
CA ALA A 33 5.38 4.68 6.77
C ALA A 33 4.50 3.46 7.10
N VAL A 34 5.14 2.38 7.55
CA VAL A 34 4.54 1.08 7.87
C VAL A 34 5.18 0.57 9.14
N PHE A 35 4.36 0.17 10.11
CA PHE A 35 4.81 -0.36 11.39
C PHE A 35 4.06 -1.65 11.72
N ALA A 36 4.70 -2.52 12.50
CA ALA A 36 4.09 -3.75 12.97
C ALA A 36 3.18 -3.45 14.17
N HIS A 37 1.93 -3.88 14.13
CA HIS A 37 0.98 -3.69 15.22
C HIS A 37 0.26 -4.99 15.54
N LYS A 38 0.13 -5.32 16.84
CA LYS A 38 -0.66 -6.46 17.28
C LYS A 38 -2.13 -6.14 17.11
N PHE A 39 -2.78 -6.78 16.15
CA PHE A 39 -4.18 -6.57 15.83
C PHE A 39 -4.91 -7.91 15.81
N LYS A 40 -5.93 -8.05 16.67
CA LYS A 40 -6.72 -9.29 16.85
C LYS A 40 -5.90 -10.56 17.18
N GLY A 41 -4.72 -10.39 17.76
CA GLY A 41 -3.85 -11.52 18.16
C GLY A 41 -2.61 -11.67 17.28
N ASP A 42 -2.69 -11.20 16.03
CA ASP A 42 -1.63 -11.34 15.04
C ASP A 42 -0.81 -10.05 14.87
N LEU A 43 0.44 -10.20 14.46
CA LEU A 43 1.30 -9.08 14.11
C LEU A 43 1.04 -8.67 12.66
N VAL A 44 0.41 -7.51 12.46
CA VAL A 44 -0.01 -7.02 11.15
C VAL A 44 0.73 -5.73 10.82
N ALA A 45 1.18 -5.60 9.57
CA ALA A 45 1.71 -4.35 9.06
C ALA A 45 0.58 -3.32 8.89
N MET A 46 0.73 -2.17 9.54
CA MET A 46 -0.24 -1.09 9.55
C MET A 46 0.39 0.25 9.18
N THR A 47 -0.43 1.14 8.66
CA THR A 47 -0.10 2.52 8.31
C THR A 47 -1.07 3.48 9.00
N THR A 48 -0.69 4.74 9.16
CA THR A 48 -1.57 5.77 9.73
C THR A 48 -2.17 6.68 8.67
N SER A 49 -3.38 7.17 8.93
CA SER A 49 -4.05 8.20 8.12
C SER A 49 -3.22 9.47 7.91
N LEU A 50 -2.30 9.82 8.82
CA LEU A 50 -1.37 10.95 8.69
C LEU A 50 -0.34 10.71 7.58
N ILE A 51 0.22 9.51 7.55
CA ILE A 51 1.21 9.11 6.54
C ILE A 51 0.54 9.05 5.16
N VAL A 52 -0.67 8.49 5.08
CA VAL A 52 -1.46 8.47 3.84
C VAL A 52 -1.70 9.90 3.33
N ALA A 53 -2.11 10.81 4.23
CA ALA A 53 -2.34 12.21 3.91
C ALA A 53 -1.07 12.87 3.34
N LYS A 54 0.08 12.68 4.02
CA LYS A 54 1.39 13.18 3.57
C LYS A 54 1.82 12.61 2.23
N TYR A 55 1.61 11.32 1.97
CA TYR A 55 2.04 10.67 0.74
C TYR A 55 1.25 11.16 -0.49
N PHE A 56 -0.07 11.24 -0.36
CA PHE A 56 -0.97 11.63 -1.44
C PHE A 56 -1.18 13.15 -1.57
N ASP A 57 -0.43 13.96 -0.82
CA ASP A 57 -0.56 15.42 -0.71
C ASP A 57 -2.02 15.84 -0.44
N LYS A 58 -2.68 15.15 0.50
CA LYS A 58 -4.05 15.44 0.91
C LYS A 58 -4.05 15.95 2.34
N GLU A 59 -4.99 16.82 2.67
CA GLU A 59 -5.22 17.19 4.07
C GLU A 59 -5.69 15.99 4.90
N HIS A 60 -5.17 15.86 6.13
CA HIS A 60 -5.52 14.76 7.03
C HIS A 60 -7.02 14.67 7.31
N LYS A 61 -7.69 15.83 7.44
CA LYS A 61 -9.14 15.91 7.61
C LYS A 61 -9.91 15.26 6.44
N ASN A 62 -9.41 15.39 5.21
CA ASN A 62 -10.03 14.82 4.02
C ASN A 62 -9.82 13.31 3.96
N VAL A 63 -8.67 12.82 4.43
CA VAL A 63 -8.41 11.38 4.55
C VAL A 63 -9.30 10.75 5.62
N ILE A 64 -9.45 11.39 6.80
CA ILE A 64 -10.37 10.93 7.84
C ILE A 64 -11.80 10.88 7.31
N ARG A 65 -12.24 11.93 6.60
CA ARG A 65 -13.56 11.95 5.97
C ARG A 65 -13.71 10.83 4.97
N ALA A 66 -12.74 10.63 4.08
CA ALA A 66 -12.78 9.54 3.11
C ALA A 66 -12.92 8.18 3.78
N ILE A 67 -12.19 7.92 4.88
CA ILE A 67 -12.32 6.68 5.67
C ILE A 67 -13.73 6.53 6.24
N LYS A 68 -14.33 7.61 6.76
CA LYS A 68 -15.70 7.59 7.30
C LYS A 68 -16.74 7.33 6.20
N ASP A 69 -16.56 7.95 5.05
CA ASP A 69 -17.47 7.89 3.91
C ASP A 69 -17.28 6.61 3.04
N LEU A 70 -16.38 5.70 3.42
CA LEU A 70 -16.19 4.42 2.71
C LEU A 70 -17.48 3.59 2.74
N ASP A 71 -17.98 3.25 1.56
CA ASP A 71 -19.07 2.29 1.41
C ASP A 71 -18.50 0.86 1.51
N CYS A 72 -18.45 0.34 2.73
CA CYS A 72 -17.96 -1.00 3.03
C CYS A 72 -18.73 -1.62 4.19
N SER A 73 -18.74 -2.94 4.28
CA SER A 73 -19.38 -3.63 5.38
C SER A 73 -18.75 -3.24 6.71
N ASP A 74 -19.58 -3.22 7.77
CA ASP A 74 -19.12 -2.94 9.12
C ASP A 74 -17.98 -3.86 9.57
N ASP A 75 -18.01 -5.12 9.15
CA ASP A 75 -16.96 -6.09 9.44
C ASP A 75 -15.65 -5.71 8.79
N PHE A 76 -15.67 -5.34 7.50
CA PHE A 76 -14.49 -4.87 6.78
C PHE A 76 -13.91 -3.63 7.45
N ARG A 77 -14.77 -2.69 7.85
CA ARG A 77 -14.36 -1.48 8.53
C ARG A 77 -13.66 -1.78 9.86
N ARG A 78 -14.26 -2.63 10.70
CA ARG A 78 -13.69 -3.03 12.00
C ARG A 78 -12.41 -3.85 11.87
N LEU A 79 -12.25 -4.60 10.78
CA LEU A 79 -11.06 -5.41 10.52
C LEU A 79 -9.88 -4.58 10.00
N ASN A 80 -10.16 -3.50 9.28
CA ASN A 80 -9.12 -2.80 8.54
C ASN A 80 -8.84 -1.38 9.03
N PHE A 81 -9.74 -0.78 9.82
CA PHE A 81 -9.58 0.59 10.33
C PHE A 81 -9.77 0.64 11.85
N GLN A 82 -8.69 1.00 12.55
CA GLN A 82 -8.67 1.16 14.00
C GLN A 82 -8.59 2.66 14.35
N PRO A 83 -9.57 3.23 15.08
CA PRO A 83 -9.48 4.57 15.63
C PRO A 83 -8.29 4.70 16.58
N SER A 84 -7.52 5.78 16.46
CA SER A 84 -6.39 6.12 17.33
C SER A 84 -6.30 7.65 17.47
N TYR A 85 -5.28 8.13 18.19
CA TYR A 85 -5.05 9.55 18.40
C TYR A 85 -3.57 9.88 18.28
N TYR A 86 -3.26 11.08 17.79
CA TYR A 86 -1.93 11.67 17.87
C TYR A 86 -1.98 12.98 18.63
N GLN A 87 -0.82 13.40 19.15
CA GLN A 87 -0.64 14.75 19.67
C GLN A 87 -0.11 15.62 18.53
N ASN A 88 -0.75 16.76 18.30
CA ASN A 88 -0.23 17.76 17.38
C ASN A 88 0.86 18.62 18.07
N GLU A 89 1.48 19.52 17.31
CA GLU A 89 2.51 20.45 17.82
C GLU A 89 2.02 21.36 18.96
N GLN A 90 0.70 21.53 19.08
CA GLN A 90 0.05 22.29 20.15
C GLN A 90 -0.32 21.43 21.37
N ASN A 91 0.20 20.20 21.47
CA ASN A 91 -0.13 19.21 22.51
C ASN A 91 -1.62 18.85 22.61
N LYS A 92 -2.40 19.11 21.55
CA LYS A 92 -3.82 18.74 21.49
C LYS A 92 -3.96 17.33 20.92
N ARG A 93 -4.83 16.52 21.54
CA ARG A 93 -5.20 15.20 21.03
C ARG A 93 -6.08 15.36 19.79
N GLN A 94 -5.63 14.81 18.68
CA GLN A 94 -6.32 14.83 17.40
C GLN A 94 -6.65 13.40 16.97
N PRO A 95 -7.83 13.16 16.38
CA PRO A 95 -8.22 11.83 15.93
C PRO A 95 -7.38 11.39 14.72
N MET A 96 -7.05 10.12 14.65
CA MET A 96 -6.41 9.49 13.50
C MET A 96 -6.91 8.05 13.35
N TYR A 97 -6.65 7.43 12.22
CA TYR A 97 -6.89 6.00 12.01
C TYR A 97 -5.57 5.28 11.75
N ARG A 98 -5.42 4.10 12.34
CA ARG A 98 -4.48 3.07 11.88
C ARG A 98 -5.24 2.16 10.92
N MET A 99 -4.59 1.74 9.85
CA MET A 99 -5.20 0.89 8.84
C MET A 99 -4.26 -0.21 8.38
N THR A 100 -4.83 -1.37 8.10
CA THR A 100 -4.12 -2.50 7.47
C THR A 100 -3.82 -2.19 6.00
N ARG A 101 -3.02 -3.05 5.38
CA ARG A 101 -2.78 -3.02 3.93
C ARG A 101 -4.09 -3.02 3.13
N ASP A 102 -5.03 -3.89 3.46
CA ASP A 102 -6.28 -4.03 2.70
C ASP A 102 -7.17 -2.79 2.85
N GLY A 103 -7.24 -2.24 4.07
CA GLY A 103 -7.93 -0.97 4.32
C GLY A 103 -7.30 0.19 3.55
N PHE A 104 -5.98 0.29 3.55
CA PHE A 104 -5.26 1.29 2.76
C PHE A 104 -5.54 1.15 1.26
N MET A 105 -5.48 -0.06 0.72
CA MET A 105 -5.71 -0.31 -0.70
C MET A 105 -7.13 0.11 -1.09
N PHE A 106 -8.13 -0.27 -0.30
CA PHE A 106 -9.52 0.12 -0.52
C PHE A 106 -9.70 1.64 -0.51
N LEU A 107 -9.07 2.34 0.43
CA LEU A 107 -9.08 3.80 0.51
C LEU A 107 -8.49 4.46 -0.75
N VAL A 108 -7.35 3.95 -1.23
CA VAL A 108 -6.62 4.52 -2.37
C VAL A 108 -7.37 4.27 -3.69
N MET A 109 -8.18 3.21 -3.77
CA MET A 109 -9.08 3.01 -4.90
C MET A 109 -10.05 4.17 -5.08
N GLY A 110 -10.51 4.80 -4.00
CA GLY A 110 -11.35 6.00 -4.05
C GLY A 110 -10.59 7.31 -4.33
N PHE A 111 -9.26 7.32 -4.27
CA PHE A 111 -8.48 8.53 -4.47
C PHE A 111 -8.27 8.87 -5.95
N THR A 112 -8.33 10.17 -6.24
CA THR A 112 -8.02 10.78 -7.53
C THR A 112 -6.70 11.55 -7.47
N GLY A 113 -6.01 11.66 -8.62
CA GLY A 113 -4.75 12.38 -8.80
C GLY A 113 -3.64 11.56 -9.46
N LYS A 114 -2.59 12.22 -9.96
CA LYS A 114 -1.46 11.56 -10.67
C LYS A 114 -0.75 10.51 -9.81
N LYS A 115 -0.50 10.80 -8.52
CA LYS A 115 0.10 9.85 -7.57
C LYS A 115 -0.78 8.61 -7.34
N ALA A 116 -2.08 8.82 -7.16
CA ALA A 116 -3.04 7.72 -6.99
C ALA A 116 -3.15 6.86 -8.27
N ALA A 117 -3.15 7.48 -9.45
CA ALA A 117 -3.14 6.77 -10.73
C ALA A 117 -1.88 5.93 -10.91
N LYS A 118 -0.69 6.50 -10.65
CA LYS A 118 0.58 5.76 -10.67
C LYS A 118 0.54 4.55 -9.72
N PHE A 119 0.03 4.74 -8.50
CA PHE A 119 -0.12 3.65 -7.54
C PHE A 119 -1.06 2.53 -8.03
N LYS A 120 -2.25 2.88 -8.53
CA LYS A 120 -3.23 1.92 -9.06
C LYS A 120 -2.67 1.10 -10.23
N LEU A 121 -1.95 1.77 -11.14
CA LEU A 121 -1.29 1.08 -12.25
C LEU A 121 -0.22 0.11 -11.75
N GLY A 122 0.63 0.54 -10.82
CA GLY A 122 1.65 -0.32 -10.19
C GLY A 122 1.06 -1.56 -9.53
N LEU A 123 -0.08 -1.39 -8.84
CA LEU A 123 -0.81 -2.53 -8.27
C LEU A 123 -1.30 -3.50 -9.35
N SER A 124 -1.89 -3.00 -10.43
CA SER A 124 -2.38 -3.85 -11.54
C SER A 124 -1.26 -4.60 -12.23
N TYR A 125 -0.08 -3.99 -12.42
CA TYR A 125 1.08 -4.66 -12.99
C TYR A 125 1.57 -5.79 -12.07
N ARG A 126 1.64 -5.55 -10.76
CA ARG A 126 2.05 -6.56 -9.79
C ARG A 126 1.11 -7.76 -9.76
N GLU A 127 -0.21 -7.53 -9.81
CA GLU A 127 -1.20 -8.61 -9.87
C GLU A 127 -1.03 -9.47 -11.12
N ARG A 128 -0.78 -8.83 -12.28
CA ARG A 128 -0.52 -9.53 -13.53
C ARG A 128 0.73 -10.39 -13.45
N GLU A 129 1.82 -9.87 -12.91
CA GLU A 129 3.06 -10.62 -12.73
C GLU A 129 2.91 -11.80 -11.78
N SER A 130 2.18 -11.64 -10.67
CA SER A 130 1.91 -12.75 -9.74
C SER A 130 1.16 -13.88 -10.45
N ARG A 131 0.11 -13.54 -11.22
CA ARG A 131 -0.64 -14.54 -11.99
C ARG A 131 0.24 -15.27 -13.01
N LEU A 132 1.15 -14.57 -13.68
CA LEU A 132 2.08 -15.18 -14.61
C LEU A 132 3.03 -16.16 -13.90
N LYS A 133 3.53 -15.81 -12.71
CA LYS A 133 4.38 -16.72 -11.90
C LYS A 133 3.61 -17.96 -11.46
N ASP A 134 2.40 -17.80 -10.93
CA ASP A 134 1.56 -18.92 -10.49
C ASP A 134 1.22 -19.85 -11.65
N THR A 135 0.88 -19.26 -12.80
CA THR A 135 0.57 -19.99 -14.04
C THR A 135 1.81 -20.74 -14.55
N ALA A 136 2.98 -20.08 -14.58
CA ALA A 136 4.24 -20.71 -14.98
C ALA A 136 4.63 -21.85 -14.04
N LEU A 137 4.48 -21.66 -12.72
CA LEU A 137 4.71 -22.70 -11.72
C LEU A 137 3.78 -23.90 -11.93
N PHE A 138 2.51 -23.64 -12.19
CA PHE A 138 1.52 -24.68 -12.48
C PHE A 138 1.88 -25.51 -13.71
N PHE A 139 2.26 -24.84 -14.81
CA PHE A 139 2.68 -25.55 -16.03
C PHE A 139 3.98 -26.34 -15.83
N TRP A 140 4.96 -25.77 -15.13
CA TRP A 140 6.21 -26.46 -14.78
C TRP A 140 5.97 -27.71 -13.93
N ALA A 141 5.13 -27.62 -12.89
CA ALA A 141 4.77 -28.75 -12.04
C ALA A 141 3.99 -29.84 -12.81
N LYS A 142 3.12 -29.46 -13.74
CA LYS A 142 2.36 -30.40 -14.58
C LYS A 142 3.26 -31.17 -15.56
N GLN A 143 4.31 -30.53 -16.05
CA GLN A 143 5.26 -31.15 -16.97
C GLN A 143 6.11 -32.23 -16.29
N GLN A 144 6.47 -32.04 -15.02
CA GLN A 144 7.20 -33.04 -14.23
C GLN A 144 6.34 -34.27 -13.90
N ARG A 145 5.04 -34.11 -13.66
CA ARG A 145 4.12 -35.23 -13.39
C ARG A 145 3.86 -36.16 -14.58
N LYS A 146 4.15 -35.73 -15.81
CA LYS A 146 4.05 -36.56 -17.02
C LYS A 146 5.35 -37.29 -17.37
N ALA A 147 6.44 -36.95 -16.72
CA ALA A 147 7.76 -37.55 -16.93
C ALA A 147 8.12 -38.62 -15.87
N ALA A 148 7.20 -38.89 -14.93
CA ALA A 148 7.25 -39.95 -13.93
C ALA A 148 6.14 -40.97 -14.20
#